data_AF-A0A7V9MTX0-F1
#
_entry.id   AF-A0A7V9MTX0-F1
#
_cell.length_a   1.000
_cell.length_b   1.000
_cell.length_c   1.000
_cell.angle_alpha   90.00
_cell.angle_beta   90.00
_cell.angle_gamma   90.00
#
_symmetry.space_group_name_H-M   'P 1'
#
loop_
_entity.id
_entity.type
_entity.pdbx_description
1 polymer ?
#
loop_
_entity_poly.entity_id
_entity_poly.type
_entity_poly.pdbx_seq_one_letter_code
_entity_poly.pdbx_strand_id
1 'polypeptide(L)'
;MKRRLFSWALATSIAAGAFILTSCSTTETRISQRPEIFRSLSPNDQALVSQGRIREGMSENAVWLAWGAPDARLAGRTRGQSAETWLYTYGGYGGGGYGGYGGG
;
A
#
# COMPACT_ATOMS: atom_id res chain seq x y z
N MET A 1 -8.64 -50.39 22.66
CA MET A 1 -7.77 -49.74 21.65
C MET A 1 -8.52 -48.60 20.92
N LYS A 2 -8.94 -47.54 21.62
CA LYS A 2 -9.66 -46.39 21.00
C LYS A 2 -9.21 -45.00 21.52
N ARG A 3 -8.35 -44.97 22.53
CA ARG A 3 -7.88 -43.74 23.21
C ARG A 3 -6.73 -43.02 22.50
N ARG A 4 -6.02 -43.70 21.60
CA ARG A 4 -4.85 -43.16 20.87
C ARG A 4 -5.21 -42.38 19.60
N LEU A 5 -6.34 -42.68 18.99
CA LEU A 5 -6.81 -42.02 17.77
C LEU A 5 -7.43 -40.64 18.07
N PHE A 6 -8.08 -40.50 19.23
CA PHE A 6 -8.66 -39.23 19.68
C PHE A 6 -7.61 -38.20 20.11
N SER A 7 -6.47 -38.66 20.67
CA SER A 7 -5.35 -37.79 21.01
C SER A 7 -4.62 -37.24 19.79
N TRP A 8 -4.66 -37.96 18.67
CA TRP A 8 -4.00 -37.55 17.42
C TRP A 8 -4.85 -36.56 16.60
N ALA A 9 -6.17 -36.68 16.69
CA ALA A 9 -7.12 -35.72 16.13
C ALA A 9 -7.14 -34.37 16.87
N LEU A 10 -6.88 -34.37 18.19
CA LEU A 10 -6.81 -33.14 18.97
C LEU A 10 -5.49 -32.36 18.74
N ALA A 11 -4.38 -33.06 18.53
CA ALA A 11 -3.08 -32.42 18.30
C ALA A 11 -2.98 -31.75 16.92
N THR A 12 -3.66 -32.28 15.91
CA THR A 12 -3.70 -31.73 14.54
C THR A 12 -4.57 -30.48 14.43
N SER A 13 -5.61 -30.34 15.26
CA SER A 13 -6.50 -29.17 15.24
C SER A 13 -5.86 -27.89 15.81
N ILE A 14 -4.89 -28.01 16.71
CA ILE A 14 -4.19 -26.86 17.31
C ILE A 14 -3.06 -26.33 16.38
N ALA A 15 -2.50 -27.17 15.52
CA ALA A 15 -1.42 -26.78 14.60
C ALA A 15 -1.89 -25.96 13.39
N ALA A 16 -3.18 -26.00 13.04
CA ALA A 16 -3.72 -25.32 11.86
C ALA A 16 -4.14 -23.85 12.10
N GLY A 17 -4.14 -23.36 13.35
CA GLY A 17 -4.66 -22.03 13.71
C GLY A 17 -3.66 -20.87 13.67
N ALA A 18 -2.37 -21.11 13.41
CA ALA A 18 -1.32 -20.14 13.73
C ALA A 18 -0.83 -19.23 12.58
N PHE A 19 -1.42 -19.27 11.38
CA PHE A 19 -0.92 -18.51 10.22
C PHE A 19 -1.96 -17.54 9.62
N ILE A 20 -2.54 -16.67 10.44
CA ILE A 20 -3.20 -15.45 9.94
C ILE A 20 -2.40 -14.25 10.45
N LEU A 21 -1.17 -14.10 9.95
CA LEU A 21 -0.49 -12.81 9.99
C LEU A 21 -1.18 -11.91 8.96
N THR A 22 -2.19 -11.16 9.41
CA THR A 22 -2.77 -10.08 8.64
C THR A 22 -1.64 -9.13 8.21
N SER A 23 -1.33 -9.13 6.92
CA SER A 23 -0.28 -8.30 6.30
C SER A 23 -0.68 -6.83 6.35
N CYS A 24 -0.51 -6.19 7.51
CA CYS A 24 -0.66 -4.75 7.64
C CYS A 24 0.61 -4.10 7.07
N SER A 25 0.54 -3.62 5.83
CA SER A 25 1.66 -2.91 5.20
C SER A 25 1.72 -1.47 5.73
N THR A 26 2.72 -1.20 6.56
CA THR A 26 3.06 0.13 7.05
C THR A 26 4.09 0.82 6.15
N THR A 27 4.23 2.13 6.29
CA THR A 27 5.29 2.88 5.60
C THR A 27 6.69 2.36 5.94
N GLU A 28 6.94 2.04 7.21
CA GLU A 28 8.23 1.51 7.67
C GLU A 28 8.56 0.15 7.06
N THR A 29 7.57 -0.72 6.90
CA THR A 29 7.77 -2.01 6.22
C THR A 29 8.09 -1.82 4.73
N ARG A 30 7.48 -0.84 4.05
CA ARG A 30 7.84 -0.49 2.66
C ARG A 30 9.26 0.06 2.55
N ILE A 31 9.67 0.95 3.46
CA ILE A 31 11.03 1.49 3.51
C ILE A 31 12.05 0.37 3.74
N SER A 32 11.76 -0.53 4.68
CA SER A 32 12.64 -1.66 4.99
C SER A 32 12.78 -2.65 3.82
N GLN A 33 11.75 -2.79 2.99
CA GLN A 33 11.78 -3.63 1.79
C GLN A 33 12.53 -3.01 0.62
N ARG A 34 12.56 -1.67 0.52
CA ARG A 34 13.24 -0.92 -0.55
C ARG A 34 14.11 0.22 -0.01
N PRO A 35 15.13 -0.09 0.81
CA PRO A 35 15.95 0.92 1.48
C PRO A 35 16.79 1.74 0.49
N GLU A 36 17.14 1.19 -0.67
CA GLU A 36 17.88 1.86 -1.73
C GLU A 36 17.13 3.06 -2.30
N ILE A 37 15.82 2.93 -2.49
CA ILE A 37 14.97 4.04 -2.95
C ILE A 37 14.94 5.11 -1.88
N PHE A 38 14.68 4.74 -0.62
CA PHE A 38 14.57 5.69 0.48
C PHE A 38 15.87 6.50 0.67
N ARG A 39 17.03 5.83 0.61
CA ARG A 39 18.34 6.48 0.72
C ARG A 39 18.67 7.42 -0.44
N SER A 40 18.09 7.20 -1.61
CA SER A 40 18.27 8.09 -2.77
C SER A 40 17.46 9.40 -2.67
N LEU A 41 16.49 9.46 -1.77
CA LEU A 41 15.65 10.64 -1.57
C LEU A 41 16.42 11.76 -0.88
N SER A 42 16.00 13.01 -1.13
CA SER A 42 16.50 14.16 -0.38
C SER A 42 16.14 14.03 1.12
N PRO A 43 16.90 14.63 2.06
CA PRO A 43 16.57 14.56 3.49
C PRO A 43 15.15 15.06 3.82
N ASN A 44 14.68 16.08 3.09
CA ASN A 44 13.32 16.60 3.24
C ASN A 44 12.26 15.58 2.80
N ASP A 45 12.51 14.89 1.69
CA ASP A 45 11.59 13.86 1.19
C ASP A 45 11.61 12.61 2.07
N GLN A 46 12.77 12.23 2.61
CA GLN A 46 12.88 11.15 3.59
C GLN A 46 12.02 11.43 4.83
N ALA A 47 12.07 12.66 5.36
CA ALA A 47 11.28 13.08 6.52
C ALA A 47 9.77 13.06 6.25
N LEU A 48 9.33 13.41 5.04
CA LEU A 48 7.92 13.35 4.65
C LEU A 48 7.46 11.91 4.42
N VAL A 49 8.26 11.12 3.69
CA VAL A 49 7.96 9.72 3.38
C VAL A 49 7.85 8.91 4.67
N SER A 50 8.75 9.08 5.65
CA SER A 50 8.66 8.36 6.93
C SER A 50 7.39 8.68 7.73
N GLN A 51 6.79 9.84 7.50
CA GLN A 51 5.51 10.26 8.09
C GLN A 51 4.28 9.86 7.25
N GLY A 52 4.48 9.16 6.11
CA GLY A 52 3.40 8.84 5.18
C GLY A 52 2.84 10.06 4.46
N ARG A 53 3.61 11.14 4.32
CA ARG A 53 3.22 12.39 3.64
C ARG A 53 3.91 12.50 2.28
N ILE A 54 3.25 13.17 1.35
CA ILE A 54 3.79 13.50 0.03
C ILE A 54 3.69 15.00 -0.24
N ARG A 55 4.44 15.48 -1.23
CA ARG A 55 4.36 16.85 -1.75
C ARG A 55 4.50 16.85 -3.26
N GLU A 56 4.12 17.96 -3.89
CA GLU A 56 4.38 18.18 -5.30
C GLU A 56 5.88 18.11 -5.63
N GLY A 57 6.19 17.55 -6.81
CA GLY A 57 7.56 17.37 -7.29
C GLY A 57 8.29 16.12 -6.75
N MET A 58 7.66 15.32 -5.90
CA MET A 58 8.18 13.99 -5.54
C MET A 58 8.13 13.02 -6.71
N SER A 59 9.07 12.08 -6.74
CA SER A 59 9.06 10.97 -7.71
C SER A 59 7.98 9.94 -7.38
N GLU A 60 7.53 9.20 -8.39
CA GLU A 60 6.60 8.07 -8.23
C GLU A 60 7.07 7.08 -7.15
N ASN A 61 8.38 6.80 -7.13
CA ASN A 61 8.99 5.91 -6.15
C ASN A 61 8.87 6.45 -4.71
N ALA A 62 9.01 7.75 -4.50
CA ALA A 62 8.84 8.36 -3.18
C ALA A 62 7.38 8.29 -2.73
N VAL A 63 6.44 8.55 -3.63
CA VAL A 63 4.99 8.43 -3.38
C VAL A 63 4.64 6.97 -3.05
N TRP A 64 5.16 6.00 -3.79
CA TRP A 64 4.95 4.58 -3.54
C TRP A 64 5.51 4.14 -2.18
N LEU A 65 6.67 4.65 -1.76
CA LEU A 65 7.18 4.37 -0.42
C LEU A 65 6.24 4.92 0.66
N ALA A 66 5.75 6.15 0.49
CA ALA A 66 4.86 6.78 1.45
C ALA A 66 3.50 6.07 1.56
N TRP A 67 2.83 5.86 0.42
CA TRP A 67 1.42 5.45 0.37
C TRP A 67 1.18 4.01 -0.12
N GLY A 68 2.20 3.39 -0.72
CA GLY A 68 2.10 2.04 -1.27
C GLY A 68 1.57 2.02 -2.70
N ALA A 69 1.04 0.86 -3.11
CA ALA A 69 0.40 0.72 -4.40
C ALA A 69 -0.97 1.41 -4.39
N PRO A 70 -1.34 2.14 -5.46
CA PRO A 70 -2.68 2.71 -5.58
C PRO A 70 -3.72 1.62 -5.89
N ASP A 71 -4.99 1.92 -5.63
CA ASP A 71 -6.10 1.02 -5.98
C ASP A 71 -6.35 1.02 -7.49
N ALA A 72 -6.13 2.15 -8.16
CA ALA A 72 -6.20 2.25 -9.60
C ALA A 72 -5.18 3.25 -10.16
N ARG A 73 -4.71 2.96 -11.38
CA ARG A 73 -3.89 3.87 -12.18
C ARG A 73 -4.64 4.20 -13.45
N LEU A 74 -4.78 5.49 -13.74
CA LEU A 74 -5.45 5.99 -14.93
C LEU A 74 -4.43 6.67 -15.83
N ALA A 75 -4.34 6.21 -17.08
CA ALA A 75 -3.61 6.92 -18.12
C ALA A 75 -4.47 8.08 -18.64
N GLY A 76 -3.87 9.25 -18.82
CA GLY A 76 -4.56 10.44 -19.27
C GLY A 76 -3.61 11.45 -19.91
N ARG A 77 -4.13 12.66 -20.13
CA ARG A 77 -3.34 13.80 -20.60
C ARG A 77 -3.57 14.99 -19.69
N THR A 78 -2.50 15.57 -19.19
CA THR A 78 -2.52 16.81 -18.40
C THR A 78 -1.81 17.89 -19.20
N ARG A 79 -2.49 19.00 -19.48
CA ARG A 79 -1.95 20.12 -20.28
C ARG A 79 -1.36 19.66 -21.63
N GLY A 80 -2.01 18.69 -22.28
CA GLY A 80 -1.60 18.15 -23.56
C GLY A 80 -0.44 17.13 -23.51
N GLN A 81 0.15 16.86 -22.35
CA GLN A 81 1.19 15.82 -22.17
C GLN A 81 0.60 14.56 -21.55
N SER A 82 1.13 13.39 -21.89
CA SER A 82 0.75 12.11 -21.26
C SER A 82 1.04 12.16 -19.76
N ALA A 83 0.08 11.75 -18.95
CA ALA A 83 0.18 11.72 -17.49
C ALA A 83 -0.49 10.46 -16.93
N GLU A 84 0.02 9.98 -15.79
CA GLU A 84 -0.60 8.90 -15.01
C GLU A 84 -1.21 9.48 -13.72
N THR A 85 -2.43 9.09 -13.40
CA THR A 85 -3.13 9.49 -12.16
C THR A 85 -3.34 8.28 -11.26
N TRP A 86 -2.94 8.39 -10.00
CA TRP A 86 -3.07 7.33 -9.01
C TRP A 86 -4.26 7.60 -8.09
N LEU A 87 -5.16 6.63 -8.00
CA LEU A 87 -6.35 6.69 -7.17
C LEU A 87 -6.14 5.86 -5.91
N TYR A 88 -6.39 6.48 -4.76
CA TYR A 88 -6.38 5.86 -3.45
C TYR A 88 -7.76 6.03 -2.83
N THR A 89 -8.43 4.92 -2.55
CA THR A 89 -9.78 4.81 -2.01
C THR A 89 -9.71 4.17 -0.64
N TYR A 90 -10.04 4.92 0.41
CA TYR A 90 -10.15 4.37 1.75
C TYR A 90 -11.55 3.80 1.94
N GLY A 91 -11.67 2.50 2.19
CA GLY A 91 -12.95 1.79 2.30
C GLY A 91 -13.80 2.30 3.46
N GLY A 92 -14.79 3.15 3.16
CA GLY A 92 -15.84 3.58 4.07
C GLY A 92 -16.54 4.81 3.51
N TYR A 93 -17.79 4.65 3.07
CA TYR A 93 -18.65 5.67 2.45
C TYR A 93 -18.28 6.02 1.00
N GLY A 94 -18.81 5.21 0.08
CA GLY A 94 -18.84 5.56 -1.33
C GLY A 94 -19.70 6.80 -1.60
N GLY A 95 -19.33 7.52 -2.66
CA GLY A 95 -20.19 8.49 -3.32
C GLY A 95 -19.79 9.95 -3.11
N GLY A 96 -18.92 10.47 -3.98
CA GLY A 96 -18.53 11.88 -3.95
C GLY A 96 -17.78 12.33 -5.20
N GLY A 97 -18.42 12.19 -6.36
CA GLY A 97 -18.21 12.94 -7.60
C GLY A 97 -16.78 13.34 -8.01
N TYR A 98 -16.21 12.61 -8.97
CA TYR A 98 -15.21 13.19 -9.87
C TYR A 98 -15.91 14.17 -10.82
N GLY A 99 -16.01 15.43 -10.39
CA GLY A 99 -16.39 16.55 -11.25
C GLY A 99 -15.32 16.74 -12.34
N GLY A 100 -15.73 16.63 -13.60
CA GLY A 100 -14.84 16.66 -14.75
C GLY A 100 -14.08 17.97 -14.90
N TYR A 101 -12.86 17.87 -15.44
CA TYR A 101 -12.19 18.96 -16.13
C TYR A 101 -12.00 18.57 -17.60
N GLY A 102 -13.09 18.61 -18.35
CA GLY A 102 -13.05 18.76 -19.80
C GLY A 102 -13.09 20.24 -20.12
N GLY A 103 -11.92 20.86 -20.30
CA GLY A 103 -11.82 22.24 -20.79
C GLY A 103 -11.89 22.24 -22.32
N GLY A 104 -12.85 22.98 -22.86
CA GLY A 104 -12.90 23.37 -24.28
C GLY A 104 -11.96 24.51 -24.61
#